data_AF-A0A7X3XB00-F1
#
_entry.id   AF-A0A7X3XB00-F1
#
_cell.length_a   1.000
_cell.length_b   1.000
_cell.length_c   1.000
_cell.angle_alpha   90.00
_cell.angle_beta   90.00
_cell.angle_gamma   90.00
#
_symmetry.space_group_name_H-M   'P 1'
#
loop_
_entity.id
_entity.type
_entity.pdbx_description
1 polymer ?
#
loop_
_entity_poly.entity_id
_entity_poly.type
_entity_poly.pdbx_seq_one_letter_code
_entity_poly.pdbx_strand_id
1 'polypeptide(L)'
;MRTGKGRAAQEDDSPPCRRMFAGIHVLDPFMLRHVPQGSFSSIIDAYVWWLQRGATVAGYAFSGYWSDVGTPERYAQVQRDVEAGIINVPE
;
A
#
# COMPACT_ATOMS: atom_id res chain seq x y z
N MET A 1 -13.07 7.07 6.50
CA MET A 1 -12.43 8.21 7.18
C MET A 1 -11.25 8.66 6.32
N ARG A 2 -11.25 9.90 5.78
CA ARG A 2 -10.16 10.45 4.96
C ARG A 2 -9.20 11.20 5.88
N THR A 3 -8.11 10.58 6.34
CA THR A 3 -7.21 11.15 7.36
C THR A 3 -5.91 11.78 6.80
N GLY A 4 -5.70 11.73 5.48
CA GLY A 4 -4.62 12.45 4.82
C GLY A 4 -5.16 13.69 4.11
N LYS A 5 -4.72 14.89 4.51
CA LYS A 5 -4.74 16.04 3.60
C LYS A 5 -3.67 15.75 2.56
N GLY A 6 -4.07 15.25 1.39
CA GLY A 6 -3.15 15.13 0.26
C GLY A 6 -2.42 16.46 0.06
N ARG A 7 -1.18 16.42 -0.40
CA ARG A 7 -0.49 17.63 -0.86
C ARG A 7 -1.42 18.29 -1.87
N ALA A 8 -1.57 19.62 -1.83
CA ALA A 8 -2.26 20.34 -2.89
C ALA A 8 -1.50 20.02 -4.18
N ALA A 9 -2.04 19.09 -4.97
CA ALA A 9 -1.60 18.92 -6.33
C ALA A 9 -1.90 20.24 -7.03
N GLN A 10 -1.00 20.64 -7.93
CA GLN A 10 -1.33 21.54 -9.04
C GLN A 10 -2.76 21.25 -9.49
N GLU A 11 -3.62 22.28 -9.56
CA GLU A 11 -5.07 22.17 -9.82
C GLU A 11 -5.34 21.37 -11.11
N ASP A 12 -5.40 20.06 -10.96
CA ASP A 12 -5.85 19.10 -11.96
C ASP A 12 -7.21 18.63 -11.46
N ASP A 13 -8.27 19.16 -12.08
CA ASP A 13 -9.68 18.89 -11.75
C ASP A 13 -10.11 17.47 -12.17
N SER A 14 -9.15 16.63 -12.60
CA SER A 14 -9.38 15.23 -12.90
C SER A 14 -9.78 14.46 -11.63
N PRO A 15 -10.80 13.59 -11.69
CA PRO A 15 -11.20 12.80 -10.54
C PRO A 15 -10.03 11.91 -10.07
N PRO A 16 -9.83 11.78 -8.75
CA PRO A 16 -8.71 11.00 -8.24
C PRO A 16 -8.83 9.55 -8.70
N CYS A 17 -7.79 9.07 -9.39
CA CYS A 17 -7.69 7.68 -9.81
C CYS A 17 -7.76 6.78 -8.56
N ARG A 18 -8.77 5.90 -8.48
CA ARG A 18 -8.95 5.02 -7.32
C ARG A 18 -7.81 4.00 -7.27
N ARG A 19 -7.05 4.02 -6.18
CA ARG A 19 -5.92 3.13 -5.92
C ARG A 19 -6.03 2.56 -4.51
N MET A 20 -5.33 1.46 -4.27
CA MET A 20 -5.19 0.85 -2.95
C MET A 20 -3.72 0.71 -2.57
N PHE A 21 -3.44 0.65 -1.27
CA PHE A 21 -2.12 0.30 -0.78
C PHE A 21 -1.95 -1.22 -0.81
N ALA A 22 -1.01 -1.70 -1.61
CA ALA A 22 -0.77 -3.13 -1.87
C ALA A 22 -0.01 -3.85 -0.73
N GLY A 23 0.29 -3.16 0.38
CA GLY A 23 1.08 -3.71 1.48
C GLY A 23 2.59 -3.72 1.25
N ILE A 24 3.07 -3.28 0.09
CA ILE A 24 4.49 -3.20 -0.26
C ILE A 24 4.98 -1.77 0.00
N HIS A 25 6.05 -1.63 0.78
CA HIS A 25 6.68 -0.34 1.06
C HIS A 25 8.20 -0.43 1.03
N VAL A 26 8.84 0.69 0.73
CA VAL A 26 10.27 0.91 0.94
C VAL A 26 10.38 2.14 1.82
N LEU A 27 10.94 1.99 3.01
CA LEU A 27 11.01 3.07 3.99
C LEU A 27 12.36 3.06 4.71
N ASP A 28 12.79 4.25 5.10
CA ASP A 28 13.87 4.40 6.08
C ASP A 28 13.34 3.95 7.46
N PRO A 29 14.02 3.05 8.20
CA PRO A 29 13.61 2.61 9.53
C PRO A 29 13.34 3.74 10.52
N PHE A 30 13.97 4.91 10.33
CA PHE A 30 13.69 6.13 11.08
C PHE A 30 12.21 6.51 11.09
N MET A 31 11.48 6.19 10.02
CA MET A 31 10.06 6.44 9.91
C MET A 31 9.24 5.65 10.95
N LEU A 32 9.78 4.57 11.50
CA LEU A 32 9.10 3.73 12.50
C LEU A 32 9.47 4.07 13.95
N ARG A 33 10.41 4.99 14.19
CA ARG A 33 10.95 5.28 15.53
C ARG A 33 9.93 5.71 16.59
N HIS A 34 8.77 6.19 16.16
CA HIS A 34 7.69 6.68 17.03
C HIS A 34 6.57 5.66 17.21
N VAL A 35 6.65 4.51 16.52
CA VAL A 35 5.65 3.45 16.59
C VAL A 35 5.80 2.71 17.93
N PRO A 36 4.73 2.56 18.72
CA PRO A 36 4.78 1.85 20.00
C PRO A 36 5.27 0.41 19.86
N GLN A 37 6.18 0.02 20.74
CA GLN A 37 6.65 -1.37 20.83
C GLN A 37 5.78 -2.18 21.78
N GLY A 38 5.65 -3.48 21.51
CA GLY A 38 4.90 -4.41 22.38
C GLY A 38 3.38 -4.27 22.31
N SER A 39 2.84 -3.49 21.38
CA SER A 39 1.42 -3.37 21.11
C SER A 39 1.12 -3.47 19.62
N PHE A 40 -0.15 -3.78 19.30
CA PHE A 40 -0.63 -3.66 17.93
C PHE A 40 -0.40 -2.24 17.40
N SER A 41 0.07 -2.14 16.16
CA SER A 41 0.27 -0.88 15.44
C SER A 41 -0.07 -1.07 13.96
N SER A 42 -0.71 -0.08 13.36
CA SER A 42 -0.92 -0.02 11.91
C SER A 42 0.15 0.82 11.25
N ILE A 43 0.71 0.34 10.13
CA ILE A 43 1.66 1.13 9.33
C ILE A 43 1.03 2.43 8.79
N ILE A 44 -0.29 2.44 8.59
CA ILE A 44 -1.03 3.63 8.13
C ILE A 44 -0.91 4.76 9.15
N ASP A 45 -0.92 4.44 10.45
CA ASP A 45 -0.81 5.45 11.51
C ASP A 45 0.56 6.15 11.45
N ALA A 46 1.63 5.39 11.17
CA ALA A 46 2.97 5.94 10.99
C ALA A 46 3.03 6.89 9.78
N TYR A 47 2.43 6.52 8.66
CA TYR A 47 2.38 7.39 7.48
C TYR A 47 1.60 8.68 7.75
N VAL A 48 0.43 8.58 8.39
CA VAL A 48 -0.38 9.74 8.76
C VAL A 48 0.39 10.66 9.70
N TRP A 49 1.11 10.10 10.69
CA TRP A 49 1.92 10.87 11.64
C TRP A 49 2.99 11.72 10.96
N TRP A 50 3.66 11.16 9.96
CA TRP A 50 4.71 11.84 9.18
C TRP A 50 4.15 12.84 8.17
N LEU A 51 3.07 12.48 7.47
CA LEU A 51 2.38 13.37 6.53
C LEU A 51 1.89 14.64 7.23
N GLN A 52 1.35 14.51 8.45
CA GLN A 52 0.93 15.66 9.26
C GLN A 52 2.10 16.59 9.64
N ARG A 53 3.34 16.11 9.58
CA ARG A 53 4.57 16.86 9.89
C ARG A 53 5.32 17.33 8.64
N GLY A 54 4.68 17.24 7.48
CA GLY A 54 5.24 17.72 6.21
C GLY A 54 6.25 16.77 5.57
N ALA A 55 6.42 15.55 6.10
CA ALA A 55 7.22 14.55 5.42
C ALA A 55 6.53 14.08 4.14
N THR A 56 7.33 13.66 3.16
CA THR A 56 6.82 13.14 1.90
C THR A 56 6.66 11.62 2.00
N VAL A 57 5.42 11.14 1.84
CA VAL A 57 5.12 9.73 1.61
C VAL A 57 4.59 9.61 0.19
N ALA A 58 5.35 8.99 -0.69
CA ALA A 58 4.99 8.82 -2.10
C ALA A 58 4.42 7.42 -2.36
N GLY A 59 3.60 7.30 -3.41
CA GLY A 59 3.09 6.02 -3.90
C GLY A 59 3.69 5.66 -5.25
N TYR A 60 3.92 4.37 -5.46
CA TYR A 60 4.29 3.82 -6.77
C TYR A 60 3.05 3.20 -7.43
N ALA A 61 2.75 3.60 -8.66
CA ALA A 61 1.63 3.07 -9.43
C ALA A 61 2.04 1.74 -10.07
N PHE A 62 1.57 0.63 -9.51
CA PHE A 62 1.83 -0.68 -10.08
C PHE A 62 0.63 -1.17 -10.91
N SER A 63 0.90 -1.60 -12.14
CA SER A 63 -0.11 -2.12 -13.08
C SER A 63 0.09 -3.60 -13.41
N GLY A 64 1.03 -4.28 -12.73
CA GLY A 64 1.23 -5.72 -12.89
C GLY A 64 0.27 -6.53 -12.02
N TYR A 65 0.44 -7.86 -12.05
CA TYR A 65 -0.39 -8.77 -11.26
C TYR A 65 -0.18 -8.56 -9.76
N TRP A 66 -1.26 -8.36 -9.02
CA TRP A 66 -1.28 -8.34 -7.56
C TRP A 66 -2.60 -8.92 -7.06
N SER A 67 -2.57 -9.74 -6.01
CA SER A 67 -3.75 -10.35 -5.41
C SER A 67 -3.61 -10.42 -3.89
N ASP A 68 -4.65 -10.03 -3.17
CA ASP A 68 -4.79 -10.26 -1.73
C ASP A 68 -5.38 -11.65 -1.50
N VAL A 69 -4.55 -12.59 -1.07
CA VAL A 69 -4.91 -14.00 -0.81
C VAL A 69 -5.59 -14.24 0.54
N GLY A 70 -6.19 -13.20 1.14
CA GLY A 70 -6.85 -13.28 2.44
C GLY A 70 -8.15 -14.10 2.53
N THR A 71 -8.66 -14.65 1.42
CA THR A 71 -9.84 -15.56 1.44
C THR A 71 -9.58 -16.85 0.67
N PRO A 72 -10.25 -17.96 1.00
CA PRO A 72 -10.09 -19.22 0.29
C PRO A 72 -10.33 -19.12 -1.22
N GLU A 73 -11.31 -18.31 -1.64
CA GLU A 73 -11.67 -18.13 -3.04
C GLU A 73 -10.56 -17.41 -3.81
N ARG A 74 -9.97 -16.37 -3.21
CA ARG A 74 -8.88 -15.61 -3.83
C ARG A 74 -7.59 -16.43 -3.85
N TYR A 75 -7.34 -17.21 -2.81
CA TYR A 75 -6.23 -18.16 -2.80
C TYR A 75 -6.35 -19.19 -3.94
N ALA A 76 -7.51 -19.82 -4.09
CA ALA A 76 -7.75 -20.78 -5.18
C ALA A 76 -7.65 -20.13 -6.58
N GLN A 77 -8.01 -18.85 -6.71
CA GLN A 77 -7.82 -18.12 -7.97
C GLN A 77 -6.33 -17.93 -8.29
N VAL A 78 -5.51 -17.51 -7.32
CA VAL A 78 -4.06 -17.37 -7.51
C VAL A 78 -3.43 -18.70 -7.95
N GLN A 79 -3.86 -19.83 -7.37
CA GLN A 79 -3.38 -21.14 -7.78
C GLN A 79 -3.68 -21.43 -9.25
N ARG A 80 -4.93 -21.19 -9.70
CA ARG A 80 -5.30 -21.34 -11.12
C ARG A 80 -4.50 -20.42 -12.03
N ASP A 81 -4.22 -19.19 -11.58
CA ASP A 81 -3.44 -18.23 -12.36
C ASP A 81 -1.99 -18.70 -12.55
N VAL A 82 -1.40 -19.36 -11.54
CA VAL A 82 -0.08 -20.01 -11.66
C VAL A 82 -0.13 -21.20 -12.60
N GLU A 83 -1.11 -22.10 -12.46
CA GLU A 83 -1.27 -23.27 -13.35
C GLU A 83 -1.49 -22.88 -14.82
N ALA A 84 -2.18 -21.76 -15.05
CA ALA A 84 -2.41 -21.19 -16.37
C ALA A 84 -1.22 -20.40 -16.93
N GLY A 85 -0.13 -20.24 -16.17
CA GLY A 85 1.07 -19.48 -16.58
C GLY A 85 0.87 -17.97 -16.63
N ILE A 86 -0.19 -17.43 -15.99
CA ILE A 86 -0.45 -15.98 -15.88
C ILE A 86 0.58 -15.34 -14.93
N ILE A 87 1.00 -16.08 -13.91
CA ILE A 87 2.03 -15.68 -12.95
C ILE A 87 3.11 -16.76 -12.92
N ASN A 88 4.36 -16.33 -13.02
CA ASN A 88 5.51 -17.19 -12.79
C ASN A 88 6.06 -16.88 -11.40
N VAL A 89 6.07 -17.88 -10.52
CA VAL A 89 6.73 -17.79 -9.22
C VAL A 89 8.13 -18.38 -9.39
N PRO A 90 9.21 -17.60 -9.20
CA PRO A 90 10.57 -18.14 -9.28
C PRO A 90 10.78 -19.20 -8.18
N GLU A 91 11.57 -20.23 -8.51
CA GLU A 91 11.96 -21.32 -7.61
C GLU A 91 12.86 -20.84 -6.46
#